data_AF-A0A920SQ93-F1
#
_entry.id   AF-A0A920SQ93-F1
#
_cell.length_a   1.000
_cell.length_b   1.000
_cell.length_c   1.000
_cell.angle_alpha   90.00
_cell.angle_beta   90.00
_cell.angle_gamma   90.00
#
_symmetry.space_group_name_H-M   'P 1'
#
loop_
_entity.id
_entity.type
_entity.pdbx_description
1 polymer ?
#
loop_
_entity_poly.entity_id
_entity_poly.type
_entity_poly.pdbx_seq_one_letter_code
_entity_poly.pdbx_strand_id
1 'polypeptide(L)'
;MAANLGTIARVAASVTWSDDLDATASDDTPGMDRSFSLPMQYRLGTSIVLAPGLMVTASAIRADWANIERDLDAPTTVGSTNNIGVGFELSRANIFGLALPLRFGYRSGKLPFSLGSGVATERIFSAGLGLSLSQADNIVLGSVDAAIERGRRSGSVLTEAYWRATISLRVSGY
;
A
#
# COMPACT_ATOMS: atom_id res chain seq x y z
N MET A 1 13.23 -28.48 -23.85
CA MET A 1 13.49 -27.15 -24.46
C MET A 1 13.24 -26.09 -23.41
N ALA A 2 14.27 -25.36 -22.98
CA ALA A 2 14.09 -24.21 -22.10
C ALA A 2 13.67 -23.03 -22.97
N ALA A 3 12.41 -22.58 -22.85
CA ALA A 3 11.98 -21.35 -23.51
C ALA A 3 12.82 -20.20 -22.94
N ASN A 4 13.58 -19.52 -23.79
CA ASN A 4 14.22 -18.26 -23.44
C ASN A 4 13.11 -17.20 -23.36
N LEU A 5 12.54 -17.08 -22.16
CA LEU A 5 11.48 -16.14 -21.85
C LEU A 5 12.18 -14.90 -21.32
N GLY A 6 12.50 -13.95 -22.20
CA GLY A 6 13.21 -12.73 -21.83
C GLY A 6 12.59 -12.13 -20.56
N THR A 7 13.41 -11.99 -19.50
CA THR A 7 12.98 -11.40 -18.24
C THR A 7 12.42 -10.00 -18.50
N ILE A 8 11.10 -9.83 -18.30
CA ILE A 8 10.47 -8.51 -18.42
C ILE A 8 10.54 -7.84 -17.05
N ALA A 9 11.36 -6.80 -16.95
CA ALA A 9 11.41 -5.90 -15.81
C ALA A 9 10.71 -4.58 -16.15
N ARG A 10 9.90 -4.07 -15.24
CA ARG A 10 9.29 -2.74 -15.31
C ARG A 10 9.67 -1.95 -14.08
N VAL A 11 9.99 -0.68 -14.28
CA VAL A 11 10.30 0.28 -13.21
C VAL A 11 9.37 1.47 -13.39
N ALA A 12 8.80 1.95 -12.29
CA ALA A 12 7.94 3.12 -12.26
C ALA A 12 8.31 3.98 -11.05
N ALA A 13 8.30 5.30 -11.23
CA ALA A 13 8.48 6.26 -10.15
C ALA A 13 7.36 7.30 -10.22
N SER A 14 6.96 7.82 -9.07
CA SER A 14 6.01 8.93 -8.99
C SER A 14 6.36 9.87 -7.84
N VAL A 15 5.99 11.13 -8.02
CA VAL A 15 6.11 12.18 -7.03
C VAL A 15 4.74 12.80 -6.85
N THR A 16 4.31 12.91 -5.60
CA THR A 16 3.09 13.63 -5.23
C THR A 16 3.49 14.89 -4.49
N TRP A 17 3.04 16.02 -5.01
CA TRP A 17 3.12 17.32 -4.36
C TRP A 17 1.69 17.75 -4.03
N SER A 18 1.50 18.22 -2.81
CA SER A 18 0.22 18.69 -2.30
C SER A 18 0.40 20.11 -1.79
N ASP A 19 -0.66 20.89 -1.90
CA ASP A 19 -0.77 22.17 -1.22
C ASP A 19 -1.07 21.95 0.27
N ASP A 20 -1.16 23.05 1.02
CA ASP A 20 -1.55 23.02 2.42
C ASP A 20 -2.96 22.42 2.59
N LEU A 21 -3.13 21.67 3.69
CA LEU A 21 -4.43 21.11 4.07
C LEU A 21 -5.11 22.04 5.08
N ASP A 22 -6.15 22.72 4.64
CA ASP A 22 -6.97 23.58 5.50
C ASP A 22 -8.07 22.76 6.21
N ALA A 23 -8.15 22.92 7.53
CA ALA A 23 -9.16 22.33 8.39
C ALA A 23 -9.95 23.46 9.07
N THR A 24 -11.21 23.63 8.67
CA THR A 24 -12.12 24.62 9.25
C THR A 24 -12.87 24.01 10.44
N ALA A 25 -12.89 24.71 11.57
CA ALA A 25 -13.66 24.29 12.73
C ALA A 25 -15.16 24.56 12.51
N SER A 26 -16.03 23.63 12.90
CA SER A 26 -17.47 23.89 12.93
C SER A 26 -17.84 24.65 14.20
N ASP A 27 -18.86 25.51 14.14
CA ASP A 27 -19.37 26.30 15.28
C ASP A 27 -19.74 25.44 16.51
N ASP A 28 -20.09 24.17 16.29
CA ASP A 28 -20.43 23.19 17.35
C ASP A 28 -19.20 22.58 18.06
N THR A 29 -17.98 22.94 17.63
CA THR A 29 -16.74 22.43 18.21
C THR A 29 -15.87 23.56 18.73
N PRO A 30 -15.22 23.42 19.90
CA PRO A 30 -14.32 24.43 20.45
C PRO A 30 -12.98 24.53 19.69
N GLY A 31 -12.92 24.05 18.45
CA GLY A 31 -11.72 24.07 17.61
C GLY A 31 -11.47 25.43 16.96
N MET A 32 -10.31 25.59 16.33
CA MET A 32 -9.98 26.74 15.50
C MET A 32 -9.58 26.26 14.11
N ASP A 33 -9.77 27.13 13.12
CA ASP A 33 -9.28 26.91 11.76
C ASP A 33 -7.76 26.72 11.76
N ARG A 34 -7.29 25.72 11.01
CA ARG A 34 -5.89 25.31 10.95
C ARG A 34 -5.48 25.05 9.51
N SER A 35 -4.21 25.27 9.21
CA SER A 35 -3.60 24.89 7.94
C SER A 35 -2.39 24.01 8.23
N PHE A 36 -2.19 22.96 7.44
CA PHE A 36 -1.13 21.96 7.64
C PHE A 36 -0.33 21.75 6.37
N SER A 37 0.98 21.98 6.41
CA SER A 37 1.82 21.76 5.24
C SER A 37 2.10 20.27 5.00
N LEU A 38 1.54 19.74 3.91
CA LEU A 38 1.73 18.36 3.51
C LEU A 38 3.07 18.17 2.79
N PRO A 39 3.83 17.11 3.10
CA PRO A 39 5.13 16.93 2.49
C PRO A 39 5.03 16.34 1.09
N MET A 40 6.06 16.61 0.29
CA MET A 40 6.26 15.86 -0.94
C MET A 40 6.48 14.37 -0.65
N GLN A 41 5.82 13.52 -1.44
CA GLN A 41 5.93 12.08 -1.35
C GLN A 41 6.55 11.48 -2.61
N TYR A 42 7.59 10.70 -2.42
CA TYR A 42 8.30 9.98 -3.48
C TYR A 42 7.96 8.49 -3.42
N ARG A 43 7.68 7.89 -4.58
CA ARG A 43 7.39 6.46 -4.70
C ARG A 43 8.21 5.87 -5.84
N LEU A 44 8.79 4.71 -5.60
CA LEU A 44 9.50 3.89 -6.58
C LEU A 44 8.96 2.47 -6.52
N GLY A 45 8.72 1.86 -7.67
CA GLY A 45 8.21 0.51 -7.80
C GLY A 45 8.89 -0.24 -8.93
N THR A 46 9.14 -1.52 -8.72
CA THR A 46 9.73 -2.43 -9.72
C THR A 46 8.91 -3.72 -9.76
N SER A 47 8.65 -4.24 -10.95
CA SER A 47 8.04 -5.57 -11.16
C SER A 47 8.87 -6.39 -12.13
N ILE A 48 9.13 -7.65 -11.81
CA ILE A 48 9.96 -8.55 -12.62
C ILE A 48 9.23 -9.89 -12.79
N VAL A 49 9.10 -10.36 -14.02
CA VAL A 49 8.64 -11.73 -14.31
C VAL A 49 9.85 -12.66 -14.25
N LEU A 50 9.92 -13.52 -13.22
CA LEU A 50 11.06 -14.42 -13.00
C LEU A 50 10.89 -15.77 -13.72
N ALA A 51 9.64 -16.22 -13.88
CA ALA A 51 9.30 -17.46 -14.58
C ALA A 51 7.84 -17.37 -15.08
N PRO A 52 7.38 -18.27 -15.99
CA PRO A 52 5.97 -18.35 -16.34
C PRO A 52 5.12 -18.44 -15.08
N GLY A 53 4.21 -17.50 -14.88
CA GLY A 53 3.34 -17.45 -13.73
C GLY A 53 4.01 -17.18 -12.37
N LEU A 54 5.22 -16.64 -12.35
CA LEU A 54 5.86 -16.05 -11.16
C LEU A 54 6.31 -14.62 -11.45
N MET A 55 5.70 -13.67 -10.75
CA MET A 55 6.10 -12.26 -10.77
C MET A 55 6.53 -11.82 -9.37
N VAL A 56 7.56 -11.00 -9.29
CA VAL A 56 8.01 -10.35 -8.05
C VAL A 56 7.89 -8.85 -8.19
N THR A 57 7.51 -8.18 -7.11
CA THR A 57 7.39 -6.74 -7.01
C THR A 57 8.16 -6.22 -5.80
N ALA A 58 8.75 -5.04 -5.94
CA ALA A 58 9.39 -4.30 -4.86
C ALA A 58 8.97 -2.84 -4.94
N SER A 59 8.83 -2.19 -3.79
CA SER A 59 8.47 -0.79 -3.70
C SER A 59 9.18 -0.09 -2.56
N ALA A 60 9.43 1.21 -2.74
CA ALA A 60 9.93 2.11 -1.73
C ALA A 60 9.13 3.42 -1.77
N ILE A 61 8.79 3.94 -0.60
CA ILE A 61 8.03 5.17 -0.43
C ILE A 61 8.71 6.03 0.63
N ARG A 62 8.92 7.30 0.33
CA ARG A 62 9.48 8.27 1.27
C ARG A 62 8.66 9.55 1.30
N ALA A 63 8.39 10.07 2.49
CA ALA A 63 7.84 11.41 2.69
C ALA A 63 8.39 11.99 4.00
N ASP A 64 8.74 13.27 4.01
CA ASP A 64 9.34 13.92 5.18
C ASP A 64 8.35 14.86 5.87
N TRP A 65 7.78 14.40 6.98
CA TRP A 65 6.72 15.11 7.69
C TRP A 65 7.27 16.12 8.72
N ALA A 66 8.59 16.24 8.89
CA ALA A 66 9.18 17.04 9.98
C ALA A 66 8.69 18.51 10.02
N ASN A 67 8.32 19.08 8.87
CA ASN A 67 7.86 20.47 8.82
C ASN A 67 6.49 20.71 9.47
N ILE A 68 5.60 19.71 9.50
CA ILE A 68 4.25 19.84 10.09
C ILE A 68 4.29 19.91 11.62
N GLU A 69 5.43 19.57 12.26
CA GLU A 69 5.57 19.61 13.72
C GLU A 69 5.31 21.02 14.27
N ARG A 70 5.65 22.05 13.49
CA ARG A 70 5.39 23.46 13.86
C ARG A 70 3.89 23.83 13.85
N ASP A 71 3.08 23.04 13.15
CA ASP A 71 1.65 23.31 12.95
C ASP A 71 0.78 22.53 13.97
N LEU A 72 1.40 21.66 14.78
CA LEU A 72 0.75 20.80 15.77
C LEU A 72 0.93 21.34 17.20
N ASP A 73 -0.17 21.52 17.93
CA ASP A 73 -0.15 21.93 19.34
C ASP A 73 0.02 20.75 20.32
N ALA A 74 -0.18 19.52 19.86
CA ALA A 74 -0.08 18.33 20.68
C ALA A 74 1.36 17.80 20.71
N PRO A 75 1.86 17.29 21.87
CA PRO A 75 3.19 16.69 21.98
C PRO A 75 3.26 15.38 21.19
N THR A 76 3.50 15.50 19.89
CA THR A 76 3.56 14.41 18.93
C THR A 76 4.91 14.43 18.26
N THR A 77 5.67 13.34 18.35
CA THR A 77 6.91 13.23 17.59
C THR A 77 6.56 13.01 16.13
N VAL A 78 6.93 13.96 15.28
CA VAL A 78 6.77 13.87 13.83
C VAL A 78 8.09 13.50 13.17
N GLY A 79 8.07 12.65 12.15
CA GLY A 79 9.30 12.26 11.46
C GLY A 79 9.12 11.81 10.04
N SER A 80 10.25 11.63 9.36
CA SER A 80 10.28 11.11 7.99
C SER A 80 9.78 9.65 7.94
N THR A 81 8.87 9.41 7.01
CA THR A 81 8.37 8.08 6.65
C THR A 81 9.27 7.47 5.59
N ASN A 82 9.68 6.23 5.83
CA ASN A 82 10.34 5.40 4.83
C ASN A 82 9.70 4.02 4.90
N ASN A 83 9.02 3.64 3.83
CA ASN A 83 8.31 2.37 3.72
C ASN A 83 8.91 1.57 2.58
N ILE A 84 9.15 0.30 2.83
CA ILE A 84 9.58 -0.66 1.82
C ILE A 84 8.55 -1.79 1.75
N GLY A 85 8.34 -2.31 0.55
CA GLY A 85 7.43 -3.42 0.32
C GLY A 85 7.99 -4.39 -0.70
N VAL A 86 7.74 -5.68 -0.49
CA VAL A 86 8.01 -6.74 -1.46
C VAL A 86 6.80 -7.63 -1.58
N GLY A 87 6.56 -8.16 -2.78
CA GLY A 87 5.47 -9.10 -3.00
C GLY A 87 5.73 -10.00 -4.18
N PHE A 88 4.99 -11.10 -4.24
CA PHE A 88 5.06 -12.03 -5.35
C PHE A 88 3.67 -12.53 -5.73
N GLU A 89 3.49 -12.77 -7.02
CA GLU A 89 2.27 -13.31 -7.62
C GLU A 89 2.58 -14.65 -8.27
N LEU A 90 1.72 -15.63 -7.99
CA LEU A 90 1.72 -16.97 -8.54
C LEU A 90 0.44 -17.17 -9.37
N SER A 91 0.54 -17.17 -10.69
CA SER A 91 -0.63 -17.28 -11.59
C SER A 91 -0.82 -18.66 -12.21
N ARG A 92 -0.20 -19.70 -11.64
CA ARG A 92 -0.37 -21.10 -12.08
C ARG A 92 -1.49 -21.86 -11.37
N ALA A 93 -2.00 -21.32 -10.27
CA ALA A 93 -3.10 -21.97 -9.55
C ALA A 93 -4.41 -21.83 -10.34
N ASN A 94 -5.23 -22.87 -10.30
CA ASN A 94 -6.57 -22.88 -10.86
C ASN A 94 -7.54 -23.57 -9.90
N ILE A 95 -8.81 -23.18 -9.96
CA ILE A 95 -9.89 -23.80 -9.21
C ILE A 95 -11.12 -23.91 -10.12
N PHE A 96 -11.69 -25.10 -10.25
CA PHE A 96 -12.80 -25.38 -11.19
C PHE A 96 -12.54 -24.92 -12.63
N GLY A 97 -11.29 -25.00 -13.10
CA GLY A 97 -10.90 -24.55 -14.44
C GLY A 97 -10.70 -23.04 -14.58
N LEU A 98 -10.93 -22.26 -13.52
CA LEU A 98 -10.70 -20.81 -13.49
C LEU A 98 -9.30 -20.50 -12.99
N ALA A 99 -8.62 -19.55 -13.64
CA ALA A 99 -7.32 -19.07 -13.18
C ALA A 99 -7.47 -18.33 -11.84
N LEU A 100 -6.61 -18.69 -10.89
CA LEU A 100 -6.61 -18.19 -9.51
C LEU A 100 -5.21 -17.62 -9.17
N PRO A 101 -4.85 -16.40 -9.58
CA PRO A 101 -3.58 -15.80 -9.17
C PRO A 101 -3.53 -15.62 -7.65
N LEU A 102 -2.51 -16.18 -7.01
CA LEU A 102 -2.26 -16.02 -5.58
C LEU A 102 -1.18 -14.96 -5.37
N ARG A 103 -1.38 -14.07 -4.39
CA ARG A 103 -0.49 -12.96 -4.09
C ARG A 103 -0.09 -12.99 -2.63
N PHE A 104 1.17 -12.69 -2.38
CA PHE A 104 1.69 -12.54 -1.03
C PHE A 104 2.59 -11.31 -0.98
N GLY A 105 2.61 -10.64 0.17
CA GLY A 105 3.41 -9.43 0.31
C GLY A 105 3.79 -9.14 1.75
N TYR A 106 4.89 -8.41 1.89
CA TYR A 106 5.37 -7.86 3.14
C TYR A 106 5.66 -6.38 2.96
N ARG A 107 5.21 -5.56 3.92
CA ARG A 107 5.49 -4.12 3.97
C ARG A 107 6.00 -3.75 5.35
N SER A 108 7.02 -2.91 5.42
CA SER A 108 7.54 -2.37 6.67
C SER A 108 7.89 -0.90 6.50
N GLY A 109 7.71 -0.11 7.55
CA GLY A 109 8.17 1.26 7.53
C GLY A 109 7.93 2.05 8.80
N LYS A 110 8.32 3.32 8.75
CA LYS A 110 8.14 4.29 9.84
C LYS A 110 6.85 5.07 9.62
N LEU A 111 6.09 5.26 10.70
CA LEU A 111 4.88 6.07 10.68
C LEU A 111 5.24 7.56 10.83
N PRO A 112 4.45 8.46 10.23
CA PRO A 112 4.72 9.90 10.27
C PRO A 112 4.54 10.48 11.66
N PHE A 113 3.61 9.92 12.44
CA PHE A 113 3.24 10.39 13.77
C PHE A 113 3.46 9.27 14.80
N SER A 114 3.99 9.64 15.96
CA SER A 114 4.21 8.70 17.07
C SER A 114 3.87 9.33 18.42
N LEU A 115 3.34 8.47 19.30
CA LEU A 115 3.04 8.82 20.69
C LEU A 115 4.28 8.58 21.57
N GLY A 116 4.75 9.64 22.24
CA GLY A 116 5.96 9.63 23.06
C GLY A 116 7.22 9.97 22.25
N SER A 117 8.40 9.63 22.80
CA SER A 117 9.70 10.02 22.25
C SER A 117 10.27 9.06 21.19
N GLY A 118 9.64 7.91 20.96
CA GLY A 118 10.12 6.89 20.03
C GLY A 118 9.35 6.85 18.72
N VAL A 119 10.06 6.75 17.59
CA VAL A 119 9.46 6.65 16.25
C VAL A 119 8.66 5.36 16.11
N ALA A 120 7.37 5.50 15.79
CA ALA A 120 6.49 4.36 15.57
C ALA A 120 6.78 3.67 14.24
N THR A 121 6.69 2.34 14.24
CA THR A 121 6.93 1.49 13.07
C THR A 121 5.74 0.60 12.79
N GLU A 122 5.52 0.28 11.52
CA GLU A 122 4.48 -0.61 11.05
C GLU A 122 5.09 -1.76 10.24
N ARG A 123 4.58 -2.97 10.47
CA ARG A 123 4.87 -4.16 9.67
C ARG A 123 3.57 -4.84 9.27
N ILE A 124 3.47 -5.27 8.02
CA ILE A 124 2.27 -5.91 7.47
C ILE A 124 2.67 -7.11 6.64
N PHE A 125 1.98 -8.22 6.90
CA PHE A 125 1.93 -9.37 6.01
C PHE A 125 0.60 -9.37 5.28
N SER A 126 0.61 -9.67 3.99
CA SER A 126 -0.56 -9.67 3.12
C SER A 126 -0.62 -10.96 2.32
N ALA A 127 -1.82 -11.47 2.13
CA ALA A 127 -2.14 -12.55 1.22
C ALA A 127 -3.39 -12.18 0.43
N GLY A 128 -3.46 -12.58 -0.82
CA GLY A 128 -4.61 -12.30 -1.67
C GLY A 128 -4.77 -13.29 -2.80
N LEU A 129 -5.94 -13.26 -3.42
CA LEU A 129 -6.28 -14.06 -4.58
C LEU A 129 -7.16 -13.26 -5.53
N GLY A 130 -7.01 -13.54 -6.82
CA GLY A 130 -7.88 -13.02 -7.87
C GLY A 130 -8.62 -14.16 -8.56
N LEU A 131 -9.86 -13.91 -8.98
CA LEU A 131 -10.68 -14.82 -9.76
C LEU A 131 -11.22 -14.09 -10.98
N SER A 132 -10.90 -14.58 -12.17
CA SER A 132 -11.53 -14.14 -13.41
C SER A 132 -12.76 -15.01 -13.66
N LEU A 133 -13.96 -14.43 -13.49
CA LEU A 133 -15.22 -15.15 -13.59
C LEU A 133 -15.66 -15.35 -15.06
N SER A 134 -15.37 -14.37 -15.90
CA SER A 134 -15.74 -14.39 -17.32
C SER A 134 -14.76 -13.56 -18.14
N GLN A 135 -14.35 -14.11 -19.28
CA GLN A 135 -13.47 -13.46 -20.24
C GLN A 135 -14.01 -13.68 -21.66
N ALA A 136 -14.11 -12.62 -22.44
CA ALA A 136 -14.47 -12.67 -23.86
C ALA A 136 -13.43 -11.86 -24.65
N ASP A 137 -12.87 -12.41 -25.72
CA ASP A 137 -11.87 -11.73 -26.56
C ASP A 137 -10.72 -11.07 -25.77
N ASN A 138 -10.19 -11.80 -24.78
CA ASN A 138 -9.17 -11.33 -23.84
C ASN A 138 -9.60 -10.20 -22.88
N ILE A 139 -10.86 -9.76 -22.90
CA ILE A 139 -11.42 -8.75 -22.00
C ILE A 139 -12.07 -9.45 -20.80
N VAL A 140 -11.66 -9.06 -19.59
CA VAL A 140 -12.24 -9.55 -18.35
C VAL A 140 -13.58 -8.85 -18.10
N LEU A 141 -14.67 -9.62 -18.23
CA LEU A 141 -16.05 -9.13 -18.05
C LEU A 141 -16.44 -9.10 -16.57
N GLY A 142 -15.91 -10.04 -15.79
CA GLY A 142 -16.14 -10.12 -14.36
C GLY A 142 -14.91 -10.64 -13.63
N SER A 143 -14.50 -9.96 -12.57
CA SER A 143 -13.44 -10.47 -11.68
C SER A 143 -13.68 -10.11 -10.23
N VAL A 144 -13.25 -10.99 -9.34
CA VAL A 144 -13.23 -10.76 -7.90
C VAL A 144 -11.79 -10.79 -7.44
N ASP A 145 -11.40 -9.86 -6.59
CA ASP A 145 -10.12 -9.86 -5.89
C ASP A 145 -10.37 -9.81 -4.39
N ALA A 146 -9.69 -10.65 -3.63
CA ALA A 146 -9.79 -10.69 -2.19
C ALA A 146 -8.39 -10.66 -1.57
N ALA A 147 -8.23 -9.84 -0.53
CA ALA A 147 -6.97 -9.70 0.18
C ALA A 147 -7.21 -9.66 1.69
N ILE A 148 -6.27 -10.24 2.43
CA ILE A 148 -6.20 -10.19 3.89
C ILE A 148 -4.81 -9.70 4.31
N GLU A 149 -4.79 -8.82 5.31
CA GLU A 149 -3.57 -8.26 5.87
C GLU A 149 -3.56 -8.44 7.38
N ARG A 150 -2.40 -8.84 7.90
CA ARG A 150 -2.09 -8.81 9.33
C ARG A 150 -1.01 -7.77 9.58
N GLY A 151 -1.41 -6.68 10.22
CA GLY A 151 -0.52 -5.58 10.56
C GLY A 151 -0.19 -5.54 12.04
N ARG A 152 1.00 -5.03 12.36
CA ARG A 152 1.42 -4.67 13.72
C ARG A 152 2.08 -3.30 13.69
N ARG A 153 1.65 -2.43 14.59
CA ARG A 153 2.28 -1.14 14.85
C ARG A 153 2.89 -1.14 16.23
N SER A 154 4.09 -0.58 16.35
CA SER A 154 4.81 -0.49 17.61
C SER A 154 5.45 0.88 17.73
N GLY A 155 5.18 1.58 18.82
CA GLY A 155 5.86 2.80 19.25
C GLY A 155 6.28 2.70 20.72
N SER A 156 6.76 3.81 21.29
CA SER A 156 7.23 3.85 22.70
C SER A 156 6.13 3.59 23.72
N VAL A 157 4.90 4.01 23.44
CA VAL A 157 3.79 3.98 24.40
C VAL A 157 2.76 2.90 24.06
N LEU A 158 2.55 2.62 22.77
CA LEU A 158 1.50 1.74 22.29
C LEU A 158 2.05 0.71 21.31
N THR A 159 1.60 -0.53 21.47
CA THR A 159 1.73 -1.58 20.47
C THR A 159 0.35 -2.11 20.15
N GLU A 160 0.00 -2.15 18.87
CA GLU A 160 -1.27 -2.67 18.40
C GLU A 160 -1.08 -3.64 17.25
N ALA A 161 -2.05 -4.54 17.09
CA ALA A 161 -2.07 -5.46 15.97
C ALA A 161 -3.49 -5.51 15.38
N TYR A 162 -3.60 -5.40 14.07
CA TYR A 162 -4.88 -5.33 13.37
C TYR A 162 -4.98 -6.38 12.27
N TRP A 163 -6.20 -6.62 11.83
CA TRP A 163 -6.50 -7.37 10.62
C TRP A 163 -7.27 -6.47 9.67
N ARG A 164 -6.99 -6.57 8.38
CA ARG A 164 -7.76 -5.90 7.33
C ARG A 164 -8.12 -6.92 6.27
N ALA A 165 -9.38 -6.97 5.90
CA ALA A 165 -9.86 -7.74 4.75
C ALA A 165 -10.39 -6.76 3.70
N THR A 166 -10.06 -7.00 2.44
CA THR A 166 -10.51 -6.19 1.30
C THR A 166 -11.09 -7.13 0.25
N ILE A 167 -12.25 -6.80 -0.29
CA ILE A 167 -12.87 -7.51 -1.41
C ILE A 167 -13.21 -6.48 -2.47
N SER A 168 -12.79 -6.73 -3.71
CA SER A 168 -13.05 -5.89 -4.87
C SER A 168 -13.78 -6.70 -5.93
N LEU A 169 -14.83 -6.12 -6.50
CA LEU A 169 -15.57 -6.70 -7.62
C LEU A 169 -15.41 -5.76 -8.81
N ARG A 170 -15.04 -6.32 -9.96
CA ARG A 170 -15.10 -5.65 -11.25
C ARG A 170 -16.20 -6.28 -12.08
N VAL A 171 -17.07 -5.43 -12.61
CA VAL A 171 -18.07 -5.79 -13.62
C VAL A 171 -17.88 -4.83 -14.78
N SER A 172 -17.69 -5.38 -15.98
CA SER A 172 -17.63 -4.60 -17.21
C SER A 172 -18.86 -4.96 -18.04
N GLY A 173 -19.70 -3.97 -18.35
CA GLY A 173 -20.84 -4.11 -19.26
C GLY A 173 -20.53 -3.46 -20.61
N TYR A 174 -21.19 -3.96 -21.66
CA TYR A 174 -21.30 -3.30 -22.96
C TYR A 174 -22.72 -2.78 -23.12
#